data_AF-A0A4Y2I6L8-F1
#
_entry.id   AF-A0A4Y2I6L8-F1
#
_cell.length_a   1.000
_cell.length_b   1.000
_cell.length_c   1.000
_cell.angle_alpha   90.00
_cell.angle_beta   90.00
_cell.angle_gamma   90.00
#
_symmetry.space_group_name_H-M   'P 1'
#
loop_
_entity.id
_entity.type
_entity.pdbx_description
1 polymer ?
#
loop_
_entity_poly.entity_id
_entity_poly.type
_entity_poly.pdbx_seq_one_letter_code
_entity_poly.pdbx_strand_id
1 'polypeptide(L)' 'MNILEPDRCEDACPSGTWGKGCSQQCTCLNGGKCLPTTGQCECSP' A
#
# COMPACT_ATOMS: atom_id res chain seq x y z
N MET A 1 -25.15 -8.92 -8.97
CA MET A 1 -24.21 -7.99 -9.63
C MET A 1 -23.78 -6.97 -8.60
N ASN A 2 -22.56 -7.11 -8.07
CA ASN A 2 -21.66 -5.99 -7.74
C ASN A 2 -20.26 -6.61 -7.75
N ILE A 3 -19.70 -6.62 -8.96
CA ILE A 3 -18.45 -7.28 -9.37
C ILE A 3 -17.32 -6.26 -9.22
N LEU A 4 -17.09 -5.72 -8.01
CA LEU A 4 -16.11 -4.63 -7.83
C LEU A 4 -15.04 -4.86 -6.77
N GLU A 5 -15.01 -6.00 -6.10
CA GLU A 5 -13.90 -6.32 -5.19
C GLU A 5 -13.40 -7.70 -5.61
N PRO A 6 -12.60 -7.77 -6.68
CA PRO A 6 -12.02 -9.02 -7.09
C PRO A 6 -11.07 -9.47 -5.98
N ASP A 7 -11.22 -10.72 -5.53
CA ASP A 7 -10.20 -11.48 -4.79
C ASP A 7 -8.87 -11.49 -5.59
N ARG A 8 -8.16 -10.36 -5.61
CA ARG A 8 -6.94 -10.17 -6.39
C ARG A 8 -5.82 -9.90 -5.42
N CYS A 9 -4.70 -10.55 -5.67
CA CYS A 9 -3.38 -10.23 -5.16
C CYS A 9 -2.91 -8.79 -5.53
N GLU A 10 -3.83 -7.87 -5.85
CA GLU A 10 -3.65 -6.58 -6.52
C GLU A 10 -4.44 -5.44 -5.84
N ASP A 11 -5.22 -5.71 -4.78
CA ASP A 11 -5.74 -4.64 -3.92
C ASP A 11 -4.59 -4.11 -3.07
N ALA A 12 -3.97 -3.06 -3.59
CA ALA A 12 -2.93 -2.32 -2.90
C ALA A 12 -3.40 -1.95 -1.49
N CYS A 13 -2.54 -2.20 -0.50
CA CYS A 13 -2.81 -1.79 0.86
C CYS A 13 -3.20 -0.30 0.95
N PRO A 14 -4.13 0.06 1.84
CA PRO A 14 -4.52 1.45 2.03
C PRO A 14 -3.28 2.30 2.32
N SER A 15 -3.29 3.54 1.85
CA SER A 15 -2.14 4.44 1.91
C SER A 15 -1.57 4.49 3.33
N GLY A 16 -0.26 4.22 3.45
CA GLY A 16 0.42 4.16 4.74
C GLY A 16 0.50 2.76 5.36
N THR A 17 0.07 1.70 4.65
CA THR A 17 0.25 0.31 5.09
C THR A 17 0.83 -0.59 3.99
N TRP A 18 1.45 -1.69 4.38
CA TRP A 18 2.11 -2.66 3.50
C TRP A 18 2.19 -4.05 4.15
N GLY A 19 2.69 -5.02 3.39
CA GLY A 19 2.94 -6.38 3.86
C GLY A 19 1.68 -7.27 3.85
N LYS A 20 1.80 -8.48 4.39
CA LYS A 20 0.71 -9.47 4.38
C LYS A 20 -0.51 -8.94 5.14
N GLY A 21 -1.62 -8.75 4.42
CA GLY A 21 -2.86 -8.22 4.98
C GLY A 21 -2.74 -6.78 5.50
N CYS A 22 -1.79 -5.98 4.98
CA CYS A 22 -1.63 -4.57 5.35
C CYS A 22 -1.38 -4.33 6.85
N SER A 23 -0.75 -5.31 7.49
CA SER A 23 -0.46 -5.31 8.92
C SER A 23 0.75 -4.47 9.30
N GLN A 24 1.55 -4.04 8.32
CA GLN A 24 2.72 -3.20 8.55
C GLN A 24 2.42 -1.76 8.15
N GLN A 25 2.89 -0.81 8.96
CA GLN A 25 2.69 0.62 8.73
C GLN A 25 3.91 1.22 8.02
N CYS A 26 3.68 2.14 7.10
CA CYS A 26 4.74 2.86 6.41
C CYS A 26 5.20 4.05 7.24
N THR A 27 6.51 4.24 7.34
CA THR A 27 7.13 5.34 8.08
C THR A 27 7.81 6.32 7.12
N CYS A 28 7.10 6.75 6.08
CA CYS A 28 7.63 7.67 5.08
C CYS A 28 7.60 9.10 5.61
N LEU A 29 8.76 9.76 5.56
CA LEU A 29 8.90 11.17 5.93
C LEU A 29 8.52 12.07 4.74
N ASN A 30 8.17 13.33 5.03
CA ASN A 30 7.84 14.36 4.03
C ASN A 30 6.69 14.00 3.07
N GLY A 31 5.77 13.10 3.47
CA GLY A 31 4.67 12.67 2.61
C GLY A 31 5.11 11.77 1.44
N GLY A 32 6.27 11.10 1.56
CA GLY A 32 6.74 10.14 0.57
C GLY A 32 5.72 9.04 0.30
N LYS A 33 5.66 8.58 -0.95
CA LYS A 33 4.68 7.58 -1.38
C LYS A 33 5.14 6.21 -0.90
N CYS A 34 4.33 5.53 -0.09
CA CYS A 34 4.65 4.18 0.34
C CYS A 34 4.26 3.15 -0.71
N LEU A 35 5.16 2.21 -0.98
CA LEU A 35 4.92 1.06 -1.84
C LEU A 35 4.20 -0.05 -1.03
N PRO A 36 2.98 -0.45 -1.41
CA PRO A 36 2.18 -1.43 -0.65
C PRO A 36 2.81 -2.83 -0.65
N THR A 37 3.66 -3.14 -1.63
CA THR A 37 4.33 -4.44 -1.80
C THR A 37 5.55 -4.60 -0.90
N THR A 38 6.33 -3.54 -0.69
CA THR A 38 7.63 -3.60 0.00
C THR A 38 7.73 -2.70 1.23
N GLY A 39 6.79 -1.77 1.41
CA GLY A 39 6.86 -0.75 2.46
C GLY A 39 7.89 0.34 2.21
N GLN A 40 8.57 0.33 1.06
CA GLN A 40 9.55 1.35 0.72
C GLN A 40 8.88 2.69 0.43
N CYS A 41 9.59 3.74 0.80
CA CYS A 41 9.17 5.11 0.56
C CYS A 41 9.82 5.61 -0.73
N GLU A 42 8.98 5.95 -1.70
CA GLU A 42 9.38 6.64 -2.90
C GLU A 42 9.30 8.14 -2.62
N CYS A 43 10.44 8.82 -2.68
CA CYS A 43 10.49 10.28 -2.57
C CYS A 43 9.98 10.90 -3.87
N SER A 44 9.11 11.90 -3.76
CA SER A 44 8.78 12.77 -4.89
C SER A 44 10.05 13.51 -5.33
N PRO A 45 10.35 13.61 -6.64
CA PRO A 45 11.53 14.32 -7.15
C PRO A 45 11.54 15.81 -6.81
#